data_AF-A0A7C3BS87-F1
#
_entry.id   AF-A0A7C3BS87-F1
#
_cell.length_a   1.000
_cell.length_b   1.000
_cell.length_c   1.000
_cell.angle_alpha   90.00
_cell.angle_beta   90.00
_cell.angle_gamma   90.00
#
_symmetry.space_group_name_H-M   'P 1'
#
loop_
_entity.id
_entity.type
_entity.pdbx_description
1 polymer ?
#
loop_
_entity_poly.entity_id
_entity_poly.type
_entity_poly.pdbx_seq_one_letter_code
_entity_poly.pdbx_strand_id
1 'polypeptide(L)'
;MTRVGLLSKEQVSESFREMYRRSEERGQEVLNVVKLLANCPQMGQEYFRFAGSVLRGENVAMKYRELATLRVGNLAGADYEFLHHTPLGLSAGLTRKQINEIDTWSESTEFDEQERTVLRYTDEVARDNCVTDETFQKLREYFSEHDVV
;
A
#
# COMPACT_ATOMS: atom_id res chain seq x y z
N MET A 1 6.29 -14.19 -15.02
CA MET A 1 7.34 -14.97 -14.34
C MET A 1 8.19 -14.02 -13.50
N THR A 2 8.58 -14.43 -12.29
CA THR A 2 9.49 -13.63 -11.45
C THR A 2 10.91 -13.66 -12.03
N ARG A 3 11.62 -12.53 -11.95
CA ARG A 3 13.00 -12.42 -12.44
C ARG A 3 14.04 -12.88 -11.40
N VAL A 4 13.65 -12.83 -10.13
CA VAL A 4 14.42 -13.34 -8.99
C VAL A 4 13.66 -14.52 -8.41
N GLY A 5 14.39 -15.53 -7.93
CA GLY A 5 13.80 -16.75 -7.37
C GLY A 5 12.96 -16.45 -6.13
N LEU A 6 11.84 -17.15 -5.97
CA LEU A 6 11.04 -17.11 -4.76
C LEU A 6 11.48 -18.26 -3.85
N LEU A 7 12.07 -17.94 -2.69
CA LEU A 7 12.65 -18.96 -1.82
C LEU A 7 11.56 -19.77 -1.11
N SER A 8 11.77 -21.08 -0.97
CA SER A 8 10.99 -21.95 -0.10
C SER A 8 11.43 -21.79 1.36
N LYS A 9 10.65 -22.32 2.31
CA LYS A 9 10.94 -22.22 3.75
C LYS A 9 12.30 -22.83 4.12
N GLU A 10 12.73 -23.86 3.40
CA GLU A 10 14.00 -24.56 3.61
C GLU A 10 15.20 -23.72 3.14
N GLN A 11 14.97 -22.81 2.19
CA GLN A 11 15.99 -21.98 1.56
C GLN A 11 16.22 -20.65 2.29
N VAL A 12 15.30 -20.24 3.16
CA VAL A 12 15.40 -18.95 3.86
C VAL A 12 16.23 -19.02 5.14
N SER A 13 16.79 -17.87 5.54
CA SER A 13 17.44 -17.69 6.84
C SER A 13 16.47 -17.88 8.01
N GLU A 14 16.99 -18.15 9.21
CA GLU A 14 16.18 -18.32 10.43
C GLU A 14 15.21 -17.15 10.66
N SER A 15 15.68 -15.92 10.46
CA SER A 15 14.86 -14.71 10.61
C SER A 15 13.60 -14.69 9.73
N PHE A 16 13.66 -15.31 8.55
CA PHE A 16 12.53 -15.39 7.62
C PHE A 16 11.68 -16.64 7.86
N ARG A 17 12.24 -17.72 8.44
CA ARG A 17 11.45 -18.92 8.79
C ARG A 17 10.30 -18.59 9.72
N GLU A 18 10.51 -17.64 10.63
CA GLU A 18 9.48 -17.13 11.52
C GLU A 18 8.32 -16.45 10.77
N MET A 19 8.61 -15.69 9.70
CA MET A 19 7.55 -15.09 8.88
C MET A 19 6.74 -16.14 8.15
N TYR A 20 7.39 -17.20 7.65
CA TYR A 20 6.71 -18.33 7.00
C TYR A 20 5.83 -19.08 8.01
N ARG A 21 6.37 -19.37 9.19
CA ARG A 21 5.65 -20.04 10.28
C ARG A 21 4.38 -19.25 10.66
N ARG A 22 4.47 -17.92 10.82
CA ARG A 22 3.31 -17.08 11.13
C ARG A 22 2.21 -17.13 10.07
N SER A 23 2.58 -17.16 8.79
CA SER A 23 1.60 -17.32 7.69
C SER A 23 0.95 -18.70 7.75
N GLU A 24 1.74 -19.77 7.89
CA GLU A 24 1.24 -21.15 7.97
C GLU A 24 0.29 -21.37 9.16
N GLU A 25 0.63 -20.82 10.33
CA GLU A 25 -0.20 -20.90 11.54
C GLU A 25 -1.56 -20.19 11.38
N ARG A 26 -1.62 -19.19 10.50
CA ARG A 26 -2.86 -18.49 10.14
C ARG A 26 -3.61 -19.18 9.00
N GLY A 27 -3.08 -20.30 8.48
CA GLY A 27 -3.61 -20.95 7.28
C GLY A 27 -3.49 -20.08 6.03
N GLN A 28 -2.56 -19.11 6.03
CA GLN A 28 -2.35 -18.18 4.93
C GLN A 28 -1.14 -18.62 4.10
N GLU A 29 -1.21 -18.42 2.79
CA GLU A 29 -0.03 -18.53 1.95
C GLU A 29 0.98 -17.43 2.28
N VAL A 30 2.27 -17.78 2.22
CA VAL A 30 3.35 -16.81 2.32
C VAL A 30 3.36 -15.94 1.05
N LEU A 31 3.26 -14.62 1.23
CA LEU A 31 3.26 -13.66 0.13
C LEU A 31 4.55 -13.74 -0.69
N ASN A 32 4.44 -13.56 -2.00
CA ASN A 32 5.60 -13.62 -2.90
C ASN A 32 6.63 -12.52 -2.60
N VAL A 33 6.21 -11.35 -2.09
CA VAL A 33 7.12 -10.29 -1.64
C VAL A 33 8.03 -10.77 -0.50
N VAL A 34 7.52 -11.62 0.42
CA VAL A 34 8.33 -12.22 1.50
C VAL A 34 9.33 -13.20 0.93
N LYS A 35 8.87 -14.09 0.03
CA LYS A 35 9.74 -15.08 -0.63
C LYS A 35 10.84 -14.43 -1.48
N LEU A 36 10.53 -13.28 -2.10
CA LEU A 36 11.45 -12.49 -2.89
C LEU A 36 12.50 -11.82 -2.02
N LEU A 37 12.08 -11.06 -0.99
CA LEU A 37 13.00 -10.32 -0.11
C LEU A 37 13.85 -11.24 0.75
N ALA A 38 13.46 -12.50 0.93
CA ALA A 38 14.30 -13.50 1.57
C ALA A 38 15.63 -13.76 0.85
N ASN A 39 15.76 -13.39 -0.43
CA ASN A 39 17.05 -13.42 -1.14
C ASN A 39 18.06 -12.40 -0.58
N CYS A 40 17.60 -11.35 0.12
CA CYS A 40 18.45 -10.38 0.80
C CYS A 40 17.95 -10.17 2.24
N PRO A 41 18.23 -11.11 3.17
CA PRO A 41 17.57 -11.15 4.48
C PRO A 41 17.71 -9.88 5.32
N GLN A 42 18.89 -9.26 5.32
CA GLN A 42 19.13 -8.04 6.09
C GLN A 42 18.25 -6.89 5.59
N MET A 43 18.25 -6.63 4.27
CA MET A 43 17.43 -5.58 3.67
C MET A 43 15.94 -5.90 3.81
N GLY A 44 15.53 -7.15 3.60
CA GLY A 44 14.15 -7.59 3.72
C GLY A 44 13.56 -7.39 5.11
N GLN A 45 14.31 -7.69 6.18
CA GLN A 45 13.85 -7.43 7.55
C GLN A 45 13.58 -5.94 7.81
N GLU A 46 14.51 -5.08 7.40
CA GLU A 46 14.38 -3.63 7.57
C GLU A 46 13.21 -3.07 6.74
N TYR A 47 13.03 -3.57 5.52
CA TYR A 47 11.87 -3.24 4.70
C TYR A 47 10.56 -3.61 5.39
N PHE A 48 10.41 -4.82 5.93
CA PHE A 48 9.16 -5.19 6.60
C PHE A 48 8.91 -4.43 7.90
N ARG A 49 9.97 -3.96 8.57
CA ARG A 49 9.84 -3.05 9.72
C ARG A 49 9.26 -1.71 9.27
N PHE A 50 9.84 -1.11 8.23
CA PHE A 50 9.38 0.16 7.67
C PHE A 50 7.98 0.06 7.04
N ALA A 51 7.77 -0.88 6.11
CA ALA A 51 6.47 -1.11 5.50
C ALA A 51 5.40 -1.41 6.56
N GLY A 52 5.75 -2.14 7.62
CA GLY A 52 4.86 -2.40 8.73
C GLY A 52 4.43 -1.16 9.51
N SER A 53 5.29 -0.15 9.70
CA SER A 53 4.90 1.10 10.36
C SER A 53 3.95 1.91 9.49
N VAL A 54 4.22 2.00 8.19
CA VAL A 54 3.35 2.70 7.22
C VAL A 54 1.98 2.00 7.09
N LEU A 55 1.96 0.68 6.92
CA LEU A 55 0.74 -0.11 6.69
C LEU A 55 -0.11 -0.34 7.94
N ARG A 56 0.40 -0.12 9.15
CA ARG A 56 -0.46 -0.04 10.34
C ARG A 56 -1.03 1.36 10.52
N GLY A 57 -0.29 2.38 10.10
CA GLY A 57 -0.61 3.78 10.35
C GLY A 57 -0.60 4.08 11.85
N GLU A 58 -0.57 5.37 12.18
CA GLU A 58 -0.77 5.82 13.55
C GLU A 58 -2.16 6.42 13.69
N ASN A 59 -2.39 7.58 13.06
CA ASN A 59 -3.63 8.34 13.16
C ASN A 59 -4.50 8.27 11.89
N VAL A 60 -3.88 8.02 10.74
CA VAL A 60 -4.59 7.95 9.45
C VAL A 60 -5.44 6.68 9.36
N ALA A 61 -6.75 6.88 9.17
CA ALA A 61 -7.70 5.78 8.97
C ALA A 61 -7.26 4.86 7.83
N MET A 62 -7.45 3.55 8.01
CA MET A 62 -7.05 2.52 7.04
C MET A 62 -7.60 2.79 5.63
N LYS A 63 -8.82 3.35 5.55
CA LYS A 63 -9.47 3.72 4.28
C LYS A 63 -8.59 4.61 3.40
N TYR A 64 -8.01 5.68 3.97
CA TYR A 64 -7.20 6.64 3.22
C TYR A 64 -5.83 6.08 2.86
N ARG A 65 -5.24 5.24 3.73
CA ARG A 65 -3.97 4.56 3.45
C ARG A 65 -4.11 3.55 2.31
N GLU A 66 -5.18 2.77 2.31
CA GLU A 66 -5.48 1.83 1.22
C GLU A 66 -5.87 2.56 -0.07
N LEU A 67 -6.59 3.69 0.01
CA LEU A 67 -6.90 4.52 -1.16
C LEU A 67 -5.62 5.04 -1.85
N ALA A 68 -4.69 5.59 -1.07
CA ALA A 68 -3.39 6.03 -1.58
C ALA A 68 -2.59 4.85 -2.15
N THR A 69 -2.55 3.72 -1.44
CA THR A 69 -1.79 2.53 -1.88
C THR A 69 -2.33 1.95 -3.19
N LEU A 70 -3.66 1.81 -3.31
CA LEU A 70 -4.31 1.35 -4.53
C LEU A 70 -4.05 2.32 -5.69
N ARG A 71 -4.08 3.63 -5.42
CA ARG A 71 -3.77 4.62 -6.46
C ARG A 71 -2.32 4.52 -6.91
N VAL A 72 -1.34 4.46 -6.00
CA VAL A 72 0.07 4.24 -6.36
C VAL A 72 0.25 2.94 -7.15
N GLY A 73 -0.40 1.85 -6.73
CA GLY A 73 -0.37 0.58 -7.45
C GLY A 73 -0.90 0.69 -8.88
N ASN A 74 -2.02 1.42 -9.06
CA ASN A 74 -2.56 1.73 -10.38
C ASN A 74 -1.59 2.57 -11.23
N LEU A 75 -1.02 3.63 -10.66
CA LEU A 75 -0.05 4.51 -11.33
C LEU A 75 1.21 3.78 -11.79
N ALA A 76 1.69 2.85 -10.97
CA ALA A 76 2.90 2.08 -11.25
C ALA A 76 2.66 0.86 -12.16
N GLY A 77 1.41 0.54 -12.50
CA GLY A 77 1.07 -0.72 -13.18
C GLY A 77 1.41 -1.96 -12.35
N ALA A 78 1.34 -1.83 -11.02
CA ALA A 78 1.72 -2.88 -10.07
C ALA A 78 0.53 -3.79 -9.74
N ASP A 79 0.12 -4.61 -10.71
CA ASP A 79 -1.04 -5.52 -10.59
C ASP A 79 -0.97 -6.41 -9.33
N TYR A 80 0.24 -6.84 -8.96
CA TYR A 80 0.46 -7.64 -7.75
C TYR A 80 0.02 -6.90 -6.49
N GLU A 81 0.46 -5.64 -6.32
CA GLU A 81 0.09 -4.83 -5.15
C GLU A 81 -1.38 -4.46 -5.19
N PHE A 82 -1.89 -4.06 -6.36
CA PHE A 82 -3.30 -3.71 -6.53
C PHE A 82 -4.23 -4.85 -6.12
N LEU A 83 -3.89 -6.09 -6.51
CA LEU A 83 -4.65 -7.28 -6.15
C LEU A 83 -4.61 -7.58 -4.64
N HIS A 84 -3.47 -7.41 -3.98
CA HIS A 84 -3.34 -7.66 -2.53
C HIS A 84 -4.01 -6.58 -1.68
N HIS A 85 -3.99 -5.33 -2.14
CA HIS A 85 -4.57 -4.20 -1.42
C HIS A 85 -6.07 -4.02 -1.68
N THR A 86 -6.60 -4.55 -2.78
CA THR A 86 -8.05 -4.53 -3.06
C THR A 86 -8.91 -5.07 -1.90
N PRO A 87 -8.69 -6.29 -1.37
CA PRO A 87 -9.48 -6.79 -0.24
C PRO A 87 -9.28 -5.96 1.05
N LEU A 88 -8.10 -5.37 1.25
CA LEU A 88 -7.83 -4.49 2.39
C LEU A 88 -8.63 -3.19 2.28
N GLY A 89 -8.61 -2.53 1.12
CA GLY A 89 -9.41 -1.35 0.83
C GLY A 89 -10.91 -1.59 1.02
N LEU A 90 -11.43 -2.72 0.54
CA LEU A 90 -12.81 -3.12 0.78
C LEU A 90 -13.12 -3.28 2.27
N SER A 91 -12.23 -3.94 3.02
CA SER A 91 -12.40 -4.10 4.48
C SER A 91 -12.34 -2.78 5.25
N ALA A 92 -11.67 -1.78 4.68
CA ALA A 92 -11.54 -0.43 5.23
C ALA A 92 -12.71 0.49 4.82
N GLY A 93 -13.67 0.01 4.05
CA GLY A 93 -14.88 0.74 3.67
C GLY A 93 -14.82 1.41 2.29
N LEU A 94 -13.80 1.15 1.47
CA LEU A 94 -13.86 1.51 0.05
C LEU A 94 -14.87 0.63 -0.66
N THR A 95 -15.58 1.20 -1.63
CA THR A 95 -16.53 0.43 -2.45
C THR A 95 -15.82 -0.22 -3.63
N ARG A 96 -16.40 -1.31 -4.15
CA ARG A 96 -15.90 -1.92 -5.40
C ARG A 96 -15.91 -0.90 -6.55
N LYS A 97 -16.88 0.01 -6.58
CA LYS A 97 -17.01 1.02 -7.62
C LYS A 97 -15.87 2.04 -7.53
N GLN A 98 -15.57 2.55 -6.33
CA GLN A 98 -14.39 3.40 -6.09
C GLN A 98 -13.10 2.71 -6.57
N ILE A 99 -12.87 1.44 -6.21
CA ILE A 99 -11.65 0.71 -6.63
C ILE A 99 -11.58 0.56 -8.16
N ASN A 100 -12.71 0.28 -8.82
CA ASN A 100 -12.75 0.11 -10.27
C ASN A 100 -12.58 1.44 -11.03
N GLU A 101 -13.00 2.56 -10.45
CA GLU A 101 -12.93 3.90 -11.04
C GLU A 101 -11.70 4.70 -10.56
N ILE A 102 -10.77 4.05 -9.85
CA ILE A 102 -9.60 4.73 -9.26
C ILE A 102 -8.63 5.27 -10.32
N ASP A 103 -8.64 4.72 -11.54
CA ASP A 103 -7.81 5.19 -12.65
C ASP A 103 -8.32 6.52 -13.22
N THR A 104 -9.65 6.68 -13.23
CA THR A 104 -10.44 7.80 -13.76
C THR A 104 -11.09 8.62 -12.64
N TRP A 105 -10.53 8.56 -11.43
CA TRP A 105 -11.12 9.11 -10.21
C TRP A 105 -11.52 10.59 -10.30
N SER A 106 -10.82 11.39 -11.11
CA SER A 106 -11.11 12.81 -11.29
C SER A 106 -12.49 13.06 -11.90
N GLU A 107 -12.99 12.12 -12.70
CA GLU A 107 -14.30 12.14 -13.37
C GLU A 107 -15.38 11.41 -12.58
N SER A 108 -14.99 10.56 -11.63
CA SER A 108 -15.90 9.79 -10.79
C SER A 108 -16.59 10.64 -9.72
N THR A 109 -17.87 10.34 -9.49
CA THR A 109 -18.70 10.90 -8.41
C THR A 109 -18.68 10.05 -7.14
N GLU A 110 -17.90 8.96 -7.12
CA GLU A 110 -17.88 8.01 -6.01
C GLU A 110 -16.93 8.42 -4.87
N PHE A 111 -16.16 9.47 -5.08
CA PHE A 111 -15.19 9.96 -4.10
C PHE A 111 -15.67 11.26 -3.47
N ASP A 112 -15.72 11.29 -2.15
CA ASP A 112 -15.97 12.50 -1.39
C ASP A 112 -14.77 13.48 -1.48
N GLU A 113 -14.95 14.69 -0.95
CA GLU A 113 -13.93 15.74 -1.03
C GLU A 113 -12.60 15.35 -0.36
N GLN A 114 -12.66 14.64 0.77
CA GLN A 114 -11.48 14.20 1.51
C GLN A 114 -10.74 13.10 0.73
N GLU A 115 -11.46 12.12 0.18
CA GLU A 115 -10.91 11.07 -0.67
C GLU A 115 -10.28 11.64 -1.94
N ARG A 116 -10.93 12.60 -2.59
CA ARG A 116 -10.38 13.30 -3.76
C ARG A 116 -9.11 14.08 -3.44
N THR A 117 -9.04 14.65 -2.24
CA THR A 117 -7.82 15.34 -1.75
C THR A 117 -6.67 14.34 -1.58
N VAL A 118 -6.93 13.16 -0.99
CA VAL A 118 -5.93 12.08 -0.87
C VAL A 118 -5.47 11.60 -2.25
N LEU A 119 -6.39 11.41 -3.20
CA LEU A 119 -6.06 10.97 -4.57
C LEU A 119 -5.23 12.00 -5.33
N ARG A 120 -5.58 13.30 -5.21
CA ARG A 120 -4.79 14.39 -5.82
C ARG A 120 -3.38 14.45 -5.23
N TYR A 121 -3.26 14.43 -3.90
CA TYR A 121 -1.98 14.41 -3.22
C TYR A 121 -1.12 13.21 -3.66
N THR A 122 -1.74 12.03 -3.73
CA THR A 122 -1.07 10.80 -4.18
C THR A 122 -0.56 10.92 -5.61
N ASP A 123 -1.35 11.48 -6.54
CA ASP A 123 -0.95 11.71 -7.92
C ASP A 123 0.25 12.65 -8.01
N GLU A 124 0.22 13.78 -7.30
CA GLU A 124 1.28 14.79 -7.32
C GLU A 124 2.59 14.26 -6.71
N VAL A 125 2.51 13.49 -5.61
CA VAL A 125 3.68 12.83 -5.02
C VAL A 125 4.26 11.79 -5.99
N ALA A 126 3.43 10.91 -6.54
CA ALA A 126 3.89 9.75 -7.29
C ALA A 126 4.32 10.07 -8.73
N ARG A 127 3.71 11.08 -9.38
CA ARG A 127 3.99 11.45 -10.78
C ARG A 127 4.88 12.68 -10.87
N ASP A 128 4.58 13.72 -10.10
CA ASP A 128 5.16 15.04 -10.29
C ASP A 128 6.32 15.30 -9.32
N ASN A 129 6.48 14.46 -8.28
CA ASN A 129 7.45 14.61 -7.19
C ASN A 129 7.38 15.97 -6.47
N CYS A 130 6.25 16.67 -6.62
CA CYS A 130 6.02 18.00 -6.06
C CYS A 130 4.52 18.19 -5.86
N VAL A 131 4.13 18.41 -4.61
CA VAL A 131 2.75 18.71 -4.24
C VAL A 131 2.53 20.21 -4.34
N THR A 132 1.46 20.62 -4.98
CA THR A 132 1.10 22.03 -5.12
C THR A 132 0.65 22.63 -3.78
N ASP A 133 0.85 23.94 -3.59
CA ASP A 133 0.39 24.64 -2.39
C ASP A 133 -1.13 24.51 -2.19
N GLU A 134 -1.90 24.52 -3.29
CA GLU A 134 -3.35 24.34 -3.27
C GLU A 134 -3.74 22.96 -2.71
N THR A 135 -3.17 21.89 -3.26
CA THR A 135 -3.41 20.52 -2.79
C THR A 135 -2.97 20.35 -1.34
N PHE A 136 -1.81 20.87 -0.96
CA PHE A 136 -1.31 20.77 0.41
C PHE A 136 -2.15 21.57 1.40
N GLN A 137 -2.61 22.77 1.03
CA GLN A 137 -3.53 23.55 1.86
C GLN A 137 -4.85 22.82 2.08
N LYS A 138 -5.40 22.19 1.03
CA LYS A 138 -6.62 21.39 1.15
C LYS A 138 -6.42 20.16 2.03
N LEU A 139 -5.30 19.47 1.89
CA LEU A 139 -4.96 18.30 2.71
C LEU A 139 -4.95 18.64 4.21
N ARG A 140 -4.43 19.82 4.57
CA ARG A 140 -4.39 20.31 5.97
C ARG A 140 -5.74 20.60 6.59
N GLU A 141 -6.82 20.68 5.81
CA GLU A 141 -8.19 20.76 6.36
C GLU A 141 -8.61 19.44 7.01
N TYR A 142 -8.00 18.32 6.62
CA TYR A 142 -8.38 16.97 7.04
C TYR A 142 -7.29 16.20 7.80
N PHE A 143 -6.01 16.53 7.57
CA PHE A 143 -4.86 15.78 8.05
C PHE A 143 -3.86 16.72 8.72
N SER A 144 -3.32 16.31 9.86
CA SER A 144 -2.25 17.03 10.56
C SER A 144 -0.89 16.79 9.89
N GLU A 145 0.13 17.58 10.23
CA GLU A 145 1.51 17.34 9.77
C GLU A 145 2.00 15.92 10.11
N HIS A 146 1.52 15.34 11.22
CA HIS A 146 1.84 13.97 11.61
C HIS A 146 1.17 12.93 10.69
N ASP A 147 -0.03 13.21 10.20
CA ASP A 147 -0.76 12.33 9.28
C ASP A 147 -0.17 12.33 7.85
N VAL A 148 0.53 13.40 7.49
CA VAL A 148 1.10 13.61 6.15
C VAL A 148 2.45 12.90 5.96
N VAL A 149 3.16 12.62 7.05
CA VAL A 149 4.45 11.88 7.07
C VAL A 149 4.21 10.38 7.05
#